data_AF-A0AAQ0ESF9-F1
#
_entry.id   AF-A0AAQ0ESF9-F1
#
_cell.length_a   1.000
_cell.length_b   1.000
_cell.length_c   1.000
_cell.angle_alpha   90.00
_cell.angle_beta   90.00
_cell.angle_gamma   90.00
#
_symmetry.space_group_name_H-M   'P 1'
#
loop_
_entity.id
_entity.type
_entity.pdbx_description
1 polymer ?
#
loop_
_entity_poly.entity_id
_entity_poly.type
_entity_poly.pdbx_seq_one_letter_code
_entity_poly.pdbx_strand_id
1 'polypeptide(L)' 'MNDNIAISVSLLCEQTPEILCTIQASVSTFIALCGYSAEEVMDDENLTDSLNSYVNNELVSEMDLRYGSVIINLVYKK' A
#
# COMPACT_ATOMS: atom_id res chain seq x y z
N MET A 1 9.24 8.54 3.41
CA MET A 1 9.75 7.31 2.74
C MET A 1 11.22 7.54 2.45
N ASN A 2 12.08 6.53 2.62
CA ASN A 2 13.45 6.64 2.13
C ASN A 2 13.41 6.95 0.62
N ASP A 3 14.22 7.89 0.16
CA ASP A 3 14.27 8.28 -1.24
C ASP A 3 14.66 7.13 -2.16
N ASN A 4 15.17 6.03 -1.61
CA ASN A 4 15.53 4.82 -2.34
C ASN A 4 14.41 3.76 -2.40
N ILE A 5 13.22 3.99 -1.83
CA ILE A 5 12.10 3.02 -1.87
C ILE A 5 10.95 3.59 -2.71
N ALA A 6 10.42 2.77 -3.60
CA ALA A 6 9.22 3.02 -4.39
C ALA A 6 8.11 2.02 -4.02
N ILE A 7 6.87 2.43 -4.27
CA ILE A 7 5.70 1.57 -4.15
C ILE A 7 5.38 1.03 -5.55
N SER A 8 5.39 -0.30 -5.68
CA SER A 8 4.86 -1.02 -6.83
C SER A 8 3.45 -1.48 -6.51
N VAL A 9 2.51 -1.22 -7.40
CA VAL A 9 1.09 -1.53 -7.22
C VAL A 9 0.63 -2.40 -8.38
N SER A 10 0.05 -3.55 -8.07
CA SER A 10 -0.71 -4.34 -9.03
C SER A 10 -2.20 -4.09 -8.80
N LEU A 11 -2.84 -3.41 -9.74
CA LEU A 11 -4.27 -3.11 -9.72
C LEU A 11 -5.03 -4.21 -10.45
N LEU A 12 -5.99 -4.83 -9.77
CA LEU A 12 -6.98 -5.77 -10.32
C LEU A 12 -8.37 -5.09 -10.44
N CYS A 13 -8.39 -3.76 -10.36
CA CYS A 13 -9.55 -2.89 -10.54
C CYS A 13 -9.26 -1.82 -11.59
N GLU A 14 -10.23 -0.95 -11.85
CA GLU A 14 -10.01 0.21 -12.70
C GLU A 14 -8.92 1.12 -12.13
N GLN A 15 -8.10 1.68 -13.03
CA GLN A 15 -7.04 2.60 -12.66
C GLN A 15 -7.56 4.03 -12.74
N THR A 16 -8.01 4.57 -11.61
CA THR A 16 -8.45 5.97 -11.50
C THR A 16 -7.45 6.79 -10.66
N PRO A 17 -7.34 8.11 -10.89
CA PRO A 17 -6.51 8.97 -10.06
C PRO A 17 -6.91 8.93 -8.57
N GLU A 18 -8.20 8.79 -8.30
CA GLU A 18 -8.74 8.71 -6.93
C GLU A 18 -8.24 7.45 -6.21
N ILE A 19 -8.30 6.28 -6.86
CA ILE A 19 -7.78 5.02 -6.31
C ILE A 19 -6.28 5.14 -6.02
N LEU A 20 -5.50 5.72 -6.95
CA LEU A 20 -4.06 5.91 -6.75
C LEU A 20 -3.75 6.85 -5.58
N CYS A 21 -4.51 7.94 -5.44
CA CYS A 21 -4.40 8.87 -4.31
C CYS A 21 -4.70 8.18 -2.98
N THR A 22 -5.79 7.39 -2.91
CA THR A 22 -6.17 6.65 -1.71
C THR A 22 -5.09 5.63 -1.35
N ILE A 23 -4.57 4.86 -2.31
CA ILE A 23 -3.46 3.93 -2.07
C ILE A 23 -2.24 4.65 -1.49
N GLN A 24 -1.82 5.77 -2.09
CA GLN A 24 -0.65 6.50 -1.63
C GLN A 24 -0.84 7.07 -0.21
N ALA A 25 -2.04 7.59 0.08
CA ALA A 25 -2.40 8.06 1.41
C ALA A 25 -2.41 6.92 2.43
N SER A 26 -3.07 5.80 2.13
CA SER A 26 -3.18 4.63 3.01
C SER A 26 -1.82 4.01 3.31
N VAL A 27 -0.92 3.89 2.31
CA VAL A 27 0.45 3.39 2.53
C VAL A 27 1.23 4.34 3.45
N SER A 28 1.13 5.66 3.23
CA SER A 28 1.82 6.66 4.05
C SER A 28 1.33 6.62 5.51
N THR A 29 0.01 6.51 5.70
CA THR A 29 -0.62 6.37 7.02
C THR A 29 -0.21 5.08 7.72
N PHE A 30 -0.23 3.94 7.02
CA PHE A 30 0.19 2.66 7.59
C PHE A 30 1.62 2.71 8.12
N ILE A 31 2.56 3.22 7.32
CA ILE A 31 3.97 3.34 7.72
C ILE A 31 4.12 4.26 8.94
N ALA A 32 3.37 5.36 8.99
CA ALA A 32 3.40 6.27 10.14
C ALA A 32 2.83 5.62 11.42
N LEU A 33 1.84 4.74 11.30
CA LEU A 33 1.17 4.09 12.43
C LEU A 33 1.91 2.86 12.94
N CYS A 34 2.49 2.04 12.06
CA CYS A 34 3.12 0.79 12.45
C CYS A 34 4.46 0.99 13.16
N GLY A 35 5.07 2.17 13.04
CA GLY A 35 6.34 2.51 13.69
C GLY A 35 7.57 1.87 13.04
N TYR A 36 7.38 1.12 11.96
CA TYR A 36 8.45 0.54 11.15
C TYR A 36 8.80 1.45 9.97
N SER A 37 10.08 1.44 9.59
CA SER A 37 10.51 2.04 8.33
C SER A 37 9.94 1.27 7.13
N ALA A 38 9.90 1.93 5.97
CA ALA A 38 9.47 1.28 4.73
C ALA A 38 10.40 0.11 4.32
N GLU A 39 11.68 0.14 4.73
CA GLU A 39 12.62 -0.97 4.56
C GLU A 39 12.22 -2.16 5.41
N GLU A 40 11.94 -1.95 6.70
CA GLU A 40 11.50 -3.03 7.60
C GLU A 40 10.16 -3.63 7.16
N VAL A 41 9.22 -2.81 6.68
CA VAL A 41 7.94 -3.31 6.13
C VAL A 41 8.17 -4.15 4.87
N MET A 42 9.13 -3.79 4.03
CA MET A 42 9.46 -4.51 2.81
C MET A 42 10.14 -5.86 3.09
N ASP A 43 11.00 -5.91 4.12
CA ASP A 43 11.77 -7.11 4.46
C ASP A 43 10.98 -8.12 5.32
N ASP A 44 9.84 -7.73 5.89
CA ASP A 44 8.96 -8.59 6.69
C ASP A 44 7.64 -8.89 5.96
N GLU A 45 7.42 -10.17 5.66
CA GLU A 45 6.20 -10.65 4.97
C GLU A 45 4.92 -10.35 5.76
N ASN A 46 4.94 -10.43 7.09
CA ASN A 46 3.75 -10.14 7.90
C ASN A 46 3.41 -8.65 7.88
N LEU A 47 4.42 -7.77 7.84
CA LEU A 47 4.21 -6.34 7.70
C LEU A 47 3.71 -5.98 6.30
N THR A 48 4.23 -6.63 5.26
CA THR A 48 3.74 -6.48 3.88
C THR A 48 2.29 -6.97 3.74
N ASP A 49 1.93 -8.10 4.34
CA ASP A 49 0.56 -8.62 4.36
C ASP A 49 -0.38 -7.68 5.13
N SER A 50 0.07 -7.14 6.25
CA SER A 50 -0.68 -6.15 7.03
C SER A 50 -0.90 -4.86 6.25
N LEU A 51 0.10 -4.39 5.50
CA LEU A 51 -0.02 -3.24 4.61
C LEU A 51 -1.06 -3.51 3.51
N ASN A 52 -0.99 -4.68 2.86
CA ASN A 52 -1.94 -5.08 1.83
C ASN A 52 -3.37 -5.13 2.38
N SER A 53 -3.56 -5.72 3.57
CA SER A 53 -4.87 -5.79 4.20
C SER A 53 -5.41 -4.40 4.55
N TYR A 54 -4.56 -3.54 5.14
CA TYR A 54 -4.92 -2.17 5.48
C TYR A 54 -5.40 -1.39 4.25
N VAL A 55 -4.58 -1.36 3.19
CA VAL A 55 -4.90 -0.61 1.96
C VAL A 55 -6.19 -1.15 1.31
N ASN A 56 -6.38 -2.46 1.25
CA ASN A 56 -7.62 -3.03 0.69
C ASN A 56 -8.85 -2.68 1.54
N ASN A 57 -8.74 -2.66 2.87
CA ASN A 57 -9.86 -2.26 3.74
C ASN A 57 -10.25 -0.79 3.54
N GLU A 58 -9.25 0.10 3.41
CA GLU A 58 -9.51 1.51 3.11
C GLU A 58 -10.21 1.68 1.75
N LEU A 59 -9.75 0.95 0.73
CA LEU A 59 -10.37 0.99 -0.60
C LEU A 59 -11.79 0.41 -0.63
N VAL A 60 -12.06 -0.64 0.16
CA VAL A 60 -13.43 -1.16 0.34
C VAL A 60 -14.31 -0.10 1.01
N SER A 61 -13.81 0.55 2.06
CA SER A 61 -14.56 1.53 2.84
C SER A 61 -14.85 2.81 2.06
N GLU A 62 -13.82 3.38 1.43
CA GLU A 62 -13.90 4.70 0.81
C GLU A 62 -14.43 4.64 -0.63
N MET A 63 -14.17 3.55 -1.35
CA MET A 63 -14.38 3.47 -2.81
C MET A 63 -15.30 2.32 -3.25
N ASP A 64 -15.90 1.56 -2.31
CA ASP A 64 -16.74 0.38 -2.59
C ASP A 64 -16.06 -0.66 -3.50
N LEU A 65 -14.73 -0.74 -3.42
CA LEU A 65 -13.95 -1.74 -4.16
C LEU A 65 -14.05 -3.11 -3.49
N ARG A 66 -13.78 -4.16 -4.27
CA ARG A 66 -13.70 -5.51 -3.71
C ARG A 66 -12.38 -5.67 -2.96
N TYR A 67 -12.43 -6.33 -1.80
CA TYR A 67 -11.21 -6.69 -1.09
C TYR A 67 -10.30 -7.58 -1.97
N GLY A 68 -9.02 -7.27 -2.01
CA GLY A 68 -8.04 -7.93 -2.88
C GLY A 68 -7.96 -7.33 -4.29
N SER A 69 -8.63 -6.21 -4.55
CA SER A 69 -8.50 -5.47 -5.82
C SER A 69 -7.12 -4.84 -6.01
N VAL A 70 -6.29 -4.76 -4.97
CA VAL A 70 -4.97 -4.15 -5.02
C VAL A 70 -3.94 -5.02 -4.31
N ILE A 71 -2.76 -5.16 -4.92
CA ILE A 71 -1.58 -5.76 -4.27
C ILE A 71 -0.46 -4.71 -4.24
N ILE A 72 0.04 -4.42 -3.06
CA ILE A 72 1.10 -3.47 -2.78
C ILE A 72 2.40 -4.22 -2.51
N ASN A 73 3.47 -3.79 -3.18
CA ASN A 73 4.83 -4.23 -2.91
C ASN A 73 5.74 -3.01 -2.76
N LEU A 74 6.56 -2.98 -1.72
CA LEU A 74 7.64 -2.01 -1.59
C LEU A 74 8.86 -2.55 -2.32
N VAL A 75 9.54 -1.70 -3.08
CA VAL A 75 10.71 -2.07 -3.87
C VAL A 75 11.75 -0.98 -3.79
N TYR A 76 13.03 -1.32 -3.91
CA TYR A 76 14.05 -0.30 -4.11
C TYR A 76 13.88 0.39 -5.47
N LYS A 77 14.07 1.71 -5.49
CA LYS A 77 14.21 2.48 -6.73
C LYS A 77 15.46 2.00 -7.44
N LYS A 78 15.33 1.73 -8.73
CA LYS A 78 16.49 1.52 -9.63
C LYS A 78 17.13 2.85 -10.02
#